data_AF-A0A966TGR5-F1
#
_entry.id   AF-A0A966TGR5-F1
#
_cell.length_a   1.000
_cell.length_b   1.000
_cell.length_c   1.000
_cell.angle_alpha   90.00
_cell.angle_beta   90.00
_cell.angle_gamma   90.00
#
_symmetry.space_group_name_H-M   'P 1'
#
loop_
_entity.id
_entity.type
_entity.pdbx_description
1 polymer ?
#
loop_
_entity_poly.entity_id
_entity_poly.type
_entity_poly.pdbx_seq_one_letter_code
_entity_poly.pdbx_strand_id
1 'polypeptide(L)'
;MVITFFSASVRLRWMGRPVGLQYQISDPNTEQLTSARAVKLAISRCHRYVPWNTECYTQALTARIMLRRRQIPMLLFVGFKKDEGQPLQGHAWTSCGAYIMTGYRTDLTSFTINGCFL
;
A
#
# COMPACT_ATOMS: atom_id res chain seq x y z
N MET A 1 -16.99 -4.34 10.59
CA MET A 1 -17.79 -4.01 9.40
C MET A 1 -18.32 -2.57 9.53
N VAL A 2 -17.52 -1.52 9.29
CA VAL A 2 -17.89 -0.10 9.59
C VAL A 2 -17.40 0.87 8.49
N ILE A 3 -17.46 0.49 7.21
CA ILE A 3 -17.03 1.39 6.10
C ILE A 3 -18.11 1.55 5.01
N THR A 4 -19.27 0.92 5.20
CA THR A 4 -20.39 1.01 4.25
C THR A 4 -21.11 2.36 4.28
N PHE A 5 -21.00 3.14 5.37
CA PHE A 5 -21.72 4.41 5.56
C PHE A 5 -21.10 5.64 4.88
N PHE A 6 -19.87 5.55 4.33
CA PHE A 6 -19.27 6.67 3.60
C PHE A 6 -19.71 6.65 2.13
N SER A 7 -19.97 7.82 1.53
CA SER A 7 -20.21 7.90 0.08
C SER A 7 -19.04 7.29 -0.71
N ALA A 8 -19.32 6.64 -1.84
CA ALA A 8 -18.29 6.04 -2.70
C ALA A 8 -17.18 7.04 -3.05
N SER A 9 -17.54 8.31 -3.25
CA SER A 9 -16.62 9.42 -3.52
C SER A 9 -15.62 9.68 -2.38
N VAL A 10 -16.05 9.49 -1.13
CA VAL A 10 -15.17 9.63 0.05
C VAL A 10 -14.21 8.45 0.14
N ARG A 11 -14.67 7.23 -0.15
CA ARG A 11 -13.81 6.04 -0.18
C ARG A 11 -12.77 6.10 -1.30
N LEU A 12 -13.14 6.57 -2.49
CA LEU A 12 -12.19 6.76 -3.59
C LEU A 12 -11.09 7.78 -3.24
N ARG A 13 -11.43 8.86 -2.52
CA ARG A 13 -10.47 9.89 -2.11
C ARG A 13 -9.36 9.35 -1.18
N TRP A 14 -9.59 8.21 -0.51
CA TRP A 14 -8.61 7.59 0.37
C TRP A 14 -7.58 6.76 -0.40
N MET A 15 -7.95 6.22 -1.56
CA MET A 15 -7.02 5.50 -2.45
C MET A 15 -5.93 6.41 -3.01
N GLY A 16 -6.24 7.69 -3.20
CA GLY A 16 -5.30 8.67 -3.74
C GLY A 16 -5.67 9.11 -5.15
N ARG A 17 -4.79 9.90 -5.76
CA ARG A 17 -4.91 10.28 -7.16
C ARG A 17 -4.33 9.15 -8.00
N PRO A 18 -5.07 8.61 -8.98
CA PRO A 18 -4.48 7.65 -9.91
C PRO A 18 -3.34 8.34 -10.66
N VAL A 19 -2.19 7.67 -10.73
CA VAL A 19 -1.01 8.11 -11.46
C VAL A 19 -0.59 7.02 -12.44
N GLY A 20 0.18 7.40 -13.47
CA GLY A 20 0.73 6.42 -14.41
C GLY A 20 1.68 5.44 -13.74
N LEU A 21 1.83 4.24 -14.31
CA LEU A 21 2.71 3.18 -13.78
C LEU A 21 4.19 3.61 -13.71
N GLN A 22 4.59 4.61 -14.51
CA GLN A 22 5.94 5.16 -14.55
C GLN A 22 6.16 6.33 -13.59
N TYR A 23 5.18 6.67 -12.75
CA TYR A 23 5.29 7.80 -11.84
C TYR A 23 6.40 7.58 -10.83
N GLN A 24 7.39 8.49 -10.81
CA GLN A 24 8.46 8.49 -9.83
C GLN A 24 8.19 9.53 -8.75
N ILE A 25 8.37 9.12 -7.49
CA ILE A 25 8.38 10.01 -6.34
C ILE A 25 9.82 10.35 -5.99
N SER A 26 10.04 11.54 -5.44
CA SER A 26 11.35 11.97 -4.95
C SER A 26 11.91 10.98 -3.93
N ASP A 27 13.22 10.78 -3.98
CA ASP A 27 13.89 9.90 -3.04
C ASP A 27 13.74 10.42 -1.60
N PRO A 28 13.34 9.54 -0.65
CA PRO A 28 13.14 9.97 0.72
C PRO A 28 14.46 10.35 1.38
N ASN A 29 14.47 11.46 2.11
CA ASN A 29 15.58 11.81 2.99
C ASN A 29 15.72 10.79 4.14
N THR A 30 16.87 10.74 4.81
CA THR A 30 17.15 9.78 5.89
C THR A 30 16.12 9.83 7.03
N GLU A 31 15.62 11.02 7.36
CA GLU A 31 14.56 11.21 8.36
C GLU A 31 13.21 10.60 7.89
N GLN A 32 12.86 10.83 6.63
CA GLN A 32 11.65 10.26 6.02
C GLN A 32 11.75 8.74 5.95
N LEU A 33 12.93 8.20 5.61
CA LEU A 33 13.17 6.76 5.61
C LEU A 33 13.06 6.15 7.02
N THR A 34 13.52 6.86 8.04
CA THR A 34 13.41 6.43 9.44
C THR A 34 11.95 6.41 9.89
N SER A 35 11.20 7.47 9.59
CA SER A 35 9.75 7.54 9.81
C SER A 35 9.01 6.43 9.06
N ALA A 36 9.41 6.16 7.82
CA ALA A 36 8.86 5.10 7.00
C ALA A 36 9.07 3.73 7.66
N ARG A 37 10.28 3.42 8.11
CA ARG A 37 10.58 2.18 8.85
C ARG A 37 9.75 2.05 10.12
N ALA A 38 9.57 3.14 10.87
CA ALA A 38 8.74 3.16 12.07
C ALA A 38 7.26 2.84 11.75
N VAL A 39 6.72 3.39 10.66
CA VAL A 39 5.36 3.08 10.18
C VAL A 39 5.24 1.60 9.78
N LYS A 40 6.19 1.07 9.03
CA LYS A 40 6.22 -0.36 8.65
C LYS A 40 6.19 -1.26 9.88
N LEU A 41 7.01 -0.93 10.89
CA LEU A 41 7.08 -1.68 12.14
C LEU A 41 5.78 -1.58 12.94
N ALA A 42 5.16 -0.40 12.99
CA ALA A 42 3.86 -0.21 13.63
C ALA A 42 2.77 -1.09 12.97
N ILE A 43 2.71 -1.11 11.63
CA ILE A 43 1.75 -1.92 10.88
C ILE A 43 1.98 -3.41 11.12
N SER A 44 3.25 -3.86 11.08
CA SER A 44 3.61 -5.26 11.33
C SER A 44 3.25 -5.71 12.75
N ARG A 45 3.46 -4.83 13.75
CA ARG A 45 3.02 -5.07 15.12
C ARG A 45 1.49 -5.16 15.19
N CYS A 46 0.78 -4.18 14.63
CA CYS A 46 -0.69 -4.20 14.61
C CYS A 46 -1.22 -5.49 13.99
N HIS A 47 -0.70 -5.92 12.84
CA HIS A 47 -1.05 -7.18 12.19
C HIS A 47 -0.93 -8.40 13.13
N ARG A 48 0.11 -8.43 13.98
CA ARG A 48 0.32 -9.54 14.92
C ARG A 48 -0.67 -9.54 16.08
N TYR A 49 -1.16 -8.37 16.50
CA TYR A 49 -1.99 -8.23 17.68
C TYR A 49 -3.50 -8.07 17.38
N VAL A 50 -3.88 -7.79 16.14
CA VAL A 50 -5.29 -7.72 15.75
C VAL A 50 -5.88 -9.15 15.62
N PRO A 51 -7.09 -9.40 16.14
CA PRO A 51 -7.69 -10.73 16.15
C PRO A 51 -8.29 -11.15 14.80
N TRP A 52 -8.19 -10.33 13.76
CA TRP A 52 -8.66 -10.60 12.40
C TRP A 52 -7.52 -10.51 11.39
N ASN A 53 -7.63 -11.21 10.26
CA ASN A 53 -6.63 -11.12 9.20
C ASN A 53 -6.61 -9.71 8.60
N THR A 54 -5.45 -9.09 8.53
CA THR A 54 -5.30 -7.80 7.82
C THR A 54 -4.80 -8.06 6.41
N GLU A 55 -5.72 -7.95 5.45
CA GLU A 55 -5.41 -8.09 4.03
C GLU A 55 -4.34 -7.09 3.57
N CYS A 56 -3.60 -7.46 2.51
CA CYS A 56 -2.53 -6.64 1.94
C CYS A 56 -3.02 -5.21 1.60
N TYR A 57 -4.24 -5.09 1.10
CA TYR A 57 -4.87 -3.80 0.78
C TYR A 57 -5.07 -2.92 2.02
N THR A 58 -5.54 -3.48 3.13
CA THR A 58 -5.75 -2.73 4.37
C THR A 58 -4.42 -2.23 4.94
N GLN A 59 -3.37 -3.05 4.90
CA GLN A 59 -2.04 -2.65 5.35
C GLN A 59 -1.46 -1.52 4.48
N ALA A 60 -1.58 -1.68 3.16
CA ALA A 60 -1.12 -0.72 2.17
C ALA A 60 -1.84 0.63 2.31
N LEU A 61 -3.17 0.61 2.50
CA LEU A 61 -3.96 1.81 2.75
C LEU A 61 -3.60 2.46 4.10
N THR A 62 -3.32 1.66 5.12
CA THR A 62 -2.91 2.15 6.45
C THR A 62 -1.55 2.85 6.39
N ALA A 63 -0.57 2.25 5.70
CA ALA A 63 0.73 2.87 5.44
C ALA A 63 0.56 4.22 4.76
N ARG A 64 -0.29 4.27 3.74
CA ARG A 64 -0.66 5.51 3.03
C ARG A 64 -1.19 6.60 3.94
N ILE A 65 -2.16 6.28 4.77
CA ILE A 65 -2.74 7.27 5.68
C ILE A 65 -1.68 7.77 6.67
N MET A 66 -0.86 6.87 7.23
CA MET A 66 0.18 7.23 8.19
C MET A 66 1.29 8.09 7.59
N LEU A 67 1.70 7.83 6.34
CA LEU A 67 2.78 8.54 5.65
C LEU A 67 2.30 9.88 5.10
N ARG A 68 1.09 9.92 4.54
CA ARG A 68 0.46 11.17 4.08
C ARG A 68 0.32 12.19 5.22
N ARG A 69 -0.04 11.73 6.43
CA ARG A 69 -0.11 12.59 7.62
C ARG A 69 1.25 13.20 8.00
N ARG A 70 2.35 12.56 7.61
CA ARG A 70 3.73 13.00 7.85
C ARG A 70 4.34 13.72 6.65
N GLN A 71 3.54 14.00 5.61
CA GLN A 71 3.98 14.64 4.36
C GLN A 71 5.10 13.87 3.65
N ILE A 72 5.13 12.54 3.81
CA ILE A 72 6.08 11.66 3.13
C ILE A 72 5.44 11.15 1.84
N PRO A 73 6.01 11.44 0.65
CA PRO A 73 5.47 10.98 -0.62
C PRO A 73 5.59 9.46 -0.71
N MET A 74 4.53 8.80 -1.20
CA MET A 74 4.52 7.36 -1.39
C MET A 74 3.57 6.95 -2.51
N LEU A 75 3.85 5.79 -3.09
CA LEU A 75 3.03 5.19 -4.14
C LEU A 75 2.39 3.90 -3.63
N LEU A 76 1.10 3.77 -3.87
CA LEU A 76 0.31 2.57 -3.67
C LEU A 76 0.14 1.87 -5.01
N PHE A 77 0.62 0.64 -5.10
CA PHE A 77 0.46 -0.23 -6.25
C PHE A 77 -0.54 -1.32 -5.94
N VAL A 78 -1.42 -1.59 -6.90
CA VAL A 78 -2.36 -2.71 -6.84
C VAL A 78 -2.14 -3.54 -8.09
N GLY A 79 -1.69 -4.77 -7.89
CA GLY A 79 -1.44 -5.74 -8.94
C GLY A 79 -2.31 -6.98 -8.80
N PHE A 80 -2.52 -7.67 -9.90
CA PHE A 80 -3.23 -8.94 -9.92
C PHE A 80 -2.37 -9.99 -10.61
N LYS A 81 -2.39 -11.20 -10.06
CA LYS A 81 -1.80 -12.38 -10.68
C LYS A 81 -2.88 -13.43 -10.91
N LYS A 82 -2.86 -14.02 -12.09
CA LYS A 82 -3.68 -15.18 -12.45
C LYS A 82 -2.73 -16.30 -12.86
N ASP A 83 -2.51 -17.25 -11.97
CA ASP A 83 -1.83 -18.51 -12.32
C ASP A 83 -2.85 -19.47 -12.93
N GLU A 84 -2.44 -20.26 -13.93
CA GLU A 84 -3.29 -21.28 -14.54
C GLU A 84 -3.76 -22.28 -13.47
N GLY A 85 -5.08 -22.29 -13.22
CA GLY A 85 -5.71 -23.19 -12.26
C GLY A 85 -5.85 -22.65 -10.82
N GLN A 86 -5.34 -21.45 -10.50
CA GLN A 86 -5.53 -20.83 -9.19
C GLN A 86 -6.53 -19.66 -9.22
N PRO A 87 -7.22 -19.38 -8.09
CA PRO A 87 -8.05 -18.19 -7.97
C PRO A 87 -7.21 -16.92 -8.15
N LEU A 88 -7.83 -15.87 -8.73
CA LEU A 88 -7.22 -14.56 -8.93
C LEU A 88 -6.63 -14.03 -7.62
N GLN A 89 -5.31 -13.81 -7.60
CA GLN A 89 -4.63 -13.25 -6.42
C GLN A 89 -4.40 -11.75 -6.63
N GLY A 90 -5.17 -10.93 -5.91
CA GLY A 90 -4.95 -9.49 -5.82
C GLY A 90 -3.92 -9.17 -4.74
N HIS A 91 -2.93 -8.35 -5.06
CA HIS A 91 -1.91 -7.92 -4.10
C HIS A 91 -1.72 -6.42 -4.15
N ALA A 92 -1.57 -5.80 -2.98
CA ALA A 92 -1.34 -4.37 -2.84
C ALA A 92 -0.06 -4.13 -2.05
N TRP A 93 0.82 -3.29 -2.59
CA TRP A 93 2.06 -2.90 -1.93
C TRP A 93 2.27 -1.40 -2.03
N THR A 94 3.12 -0.88 -1.15
CA THR A 94 3.42 0.55 -1.11
C THR A 94 4.91 0.78 -1.12
N SER A 95 5.35 1.81 -1.84
CA SER A 95 6.75 2.21 -1.90
C SER A 95 6.94 3.69 -1.60
N CYS A 96 8.11 4.02 -1.08
CA CYS A 96 8.59 5.38 -0.89
C CYS A 96 9.95 5.48 -1.59
N GLY A 97 9.98 6.06 -2.80
CA GLY A 97 11.11 5.97 -3.72
C GLY A 97 11.48 4.52 -4.01
N ALA A 98 12.76 4.19 -3.87
CA ALA A 98 13.28 2.83 -3.99
C ALA A 98 12.92 1.89 -2.81
N TYR A 99 12.33 2.41 -1.72
CA TYR A 99 12.06 1.62 -0.51
C TYR A 99 10.66 1.01 -0.49
N ILE A 100 10.57 -0.33 -0.50
CA ILE A 100 9.30 -1.06 -0.40
C ILE A 100 8.88 -1.18 1.08
N MET A 101 7.69 -0.65 1.38
CA MET A 101 7.20 -0.49 2.74
C MET A 101 6.34 -1.64 3.23
N THR A 102 5.21 -1.90 2.59
CA THR A 102 4.27 -2.96 3.00
C THR A 102 3.91 -3.84 1.82
N GLY A 103 3.52 -5.08 2.09
CA GLY A 103 3.17 -6.04 1.04
C GLY A 103 4.38 -6.56 0.27
N TYR A 104 5.57 -6.60 0.85
CA TYR A 104 6.67 -7.31 0.21
C TYR A 104 6.37 -8.82 0.22
N ARG A 105 6.12 -9.38 -0.96
CA ARG A 105 6.06 -10.82 -1.19
C ARG A 105 7.18 -11.16 -2.16
N THR A 106 7.83 -12.31 -1.99
CA THR A 106 8.95 -12.76 -2.82
C THR A 106 8.60 -12.81 -4.31
N ASP A 107 7.31 -12.91 -4.64
CA ASP A 107 6.78 -13.06 -6.00
C ASP A 107 6.30 -11.75 -6.64
N LEU A 108 6.66 -10.57 -6.10
CA LEU A 108 6.21 -9.25 -6.59
C LEU A 108 6.45 -9.03 -8.11
N THR A 109 7.47 -9.65 -8.68
CA THR A 109 7.81 -9.56 -10.11
C THR A 109 6.82 -10.28 -11.04
N SER A 110 5.97 -11.14 -10.48
CA SER A 110 5.00 -11.93 -11.25
C SER A 110 3.59 -11.33 -11.29
N PHE A 111 3.38 -10.16 -10.66
CA PHE A 111 2.10 -9.47 -10.65
C PHE A 111 2.04 -8.42 -11.76
N THR A 112 0.97 -8.42 -12.54
CA THR A 112 0.66 -7.33 -13.48
C THR A 112 0.12 -6.15 -12.67
N ILE A 113 0.78 -5.00 -12.76
CA ILE A 113 0.35 -3.78 -12.07
C ILE A 113 -0.82 -3.17 -12.83
N ASN A 114 -2.01 -3.19 -12.24
CA ASN A 114 -3.23 -2.68 -12.88
C ASN A 114 -3.57 -1.26 -12.42
N GLY A 115 -2.99 -0.79 -11.30
CA GLY A 115 -3.21 0.56 -10.81
C GLY A 115 -2.07 1.06 -9.93
N CYS A 116 -1.74 2.35 -10.08
CA CYS A 116 -0.81 3.09 -9.25
C CYS A 116 -1.50 4.36 -8.71
N PHE A 117 -1.31 4.65 -7.42
CA PHE A 117 -1.97 5.76 -6.74
C PHE A 117 -1.00 6.56 -5.86
N LEU A 118 -1.09 7.89 -5.94
CA LEU A 118 -0.34 8.87 -5.15
C LEU A 118 -1.19 9.58 -4.11
#